data_AF-A0A0T9NRE5-F1
#
_entry.id   AF-A0A0T9NRE5-F1
#
_cell.length_a   1.000
_cell.length_b   1.000
_cell.length_c   1.000
_cell.angle_alpha   90.00
_cell.angle_beta   90.00
_cell.angle_gamma   90.00
#
_symmetry.space_group_name_H-M   'P 1'
#
loop_
_entity.id
_entity.type
_entity.pdbx_description
1 polymer ?
#
loop_
_entity_poly.entity_id
_entity_poly.type
_entity_poly.pdbx_seq_one_letter_code
_entity_poly.pdbx_strand_id
1 'polypeptide(L)'
;MKFDVIIIGGGLAGLTCGIRLAEQGKYCAIVSAGQNALHFSSGSLDLLTKLPDGRAVSQPLSALDALAELAPEHPYSKMGRVGALAQEAESLLQRCGLKLVGSAAKNHLRLTPLGSCRSTWLSPADIPVAPLEEPLPWQKVAVIGIEGFLDFQPQMVASSLQDQGVDATSDYLHLPALDRLRDNPSEFRAVNIARVLDLPQNLQPLADELSRLSSTSEMILLPACIGLDESAPLDALRAAVGKPIQLLPTLPPSLLGMRLHQALRQRFQQLGGIVMPGDAVLRAELVGNRITGLYSRNHGDIPLRAAQMVLASGSFFSNGLVATFEHVYEPILDLDILSLPNRADWSRSNMFAPQPYLQFGVNTDNRLRALRGGIALDNLHVIGAVLGGYDPLQQGCGAGVSLTSALFVAEQIVSAMEVTL
;
A
#
# COMPACT_ATOMS: atom_id res chain seq x y z
N MET A 1 19.21 -15.64 17.64
CA MET A 1 18.78 -16.33 16.40
C MET A 1 19.61 -15.82 15.24
N LYS A 2 19.94 -16.67 14.25
CA LYS A 2 20.74 -16.29 13.08
C LYS A 2 19.88 -16.42 11.81
N PHE A 3 19.83 -15.36 11.03
CA PHE A 3 19.11 -15.28 9.76
C PHE A 3 20.10 -14.95 8.64
N ASP A 4 19.68 -15.14 7.40
CA ASP A 4 20.41 -14.58 6.25
C ASP A 4 20.13 -13.08 6.16
N VAL A 5 18.85 -12.72 6.30
CA VAL A 5 18.37 -11.34 6.19
C VAL A 5 17.39 -11.03 7.31
N ILE A 6 17.57 -9.89 7.98
CA ILE A 6 16.54 -9.29 8.85
C ILE A 6 15.97 -8.05 8.18
N ILE A 7 14.65 -7.98 8.10
CA ILE A 7 13.90 -6.87 7.54
C ILE A 7 13.17 -6.15 8.68
N ILE A 8 13.40 -4.85 8.79
CA ILE A 8 12.83 -3.98 9.82
C ILE A 8 11.60 -3.30 9.23
N GLY A 9 10.42 -3.82 9.51
CA GLY A 9 9.13 -3.31 9.01
C GLY A 9 8.36 -4.34 8.17
N GLY A 10 7.10 -4.60 8.54
CA GLY A 10 6.21 -5.58 7.89
C GLY A 10 5.18 -4.97 6.96
N GLY A 11 5.47 -3.83 6.31
CA GLY A 11 4.61 -3.20 5.31
C GLY A 11 4.78 -3.80 3.90
N LEU A 12 4.22 -3.10 2.89
CA LEU A 12 4.30 -3.51 1.48
C LEU A 12 5.73 -3.80 1.02
N ALA A 13 6.66 -2.89 1.29
CA ALA A 13 8.07 -3.04 0.89
C ALA A 13 8.75 -4.22 1.60
N GLY A 14 8.61 -4.32 2.92
CA GLY A 14 9.25 -5.36 3.72
C GLY A 14 8.76 -6.76 3.37
N LEU A 15 7.44 -6.94 3.18
CA LEU A 15 6.87 -8.22 2.74
C LEU A 15 7.31 -8.57 1.32
N THR A 16 7.31 -7.61 0.40
CA THR A 16 7.76 -7.85 -0.99
C THR A 16 9.22 -8.28 -1.05
N CYS A 17 10.09 -7.60 -0.29
CA CYS A 17 11.50 -7.95 -0.19
C CYS A 17 11.67 -9.35 0.43
N GLY A 18 10.96 -9.63 1.53
CA GLY A 18 10.98 -10.93 2.20
C GLY A 18 10.52 -12.07 1.30
N ILE A 19 9.43 -11.88 0.54
CA ILE A 19 8.94 -12.87 -0.43
C ILE A 19 10.01 -13.13 -1.49
N ARG A 20 10.55 -12.07 -2.12
CA ARG A 20 11.55 -12.23 -3.18
C ARG A 20 12.81 -12.94 -2.69
N LEU A 21 13.28 -12.62 -1.49
CA LEU A 21 14.44 -13.27 -0.87
C LEU A 21 14.15 -14.74 -0.52
N ALA A 22 12.97 -15.03 0.03
CA ALA A 22 12.57 -16.39 0.38
C ALA A 22 12.33 -17.27 -0.87
N GLU A 23 11.80 -16.70 -1.97
CA GLU A 23 11.73 -17.38 -3.28
C GLU A 23 13.12 -17.78 -3.80
N GLN A 24 14.19 -17.10 -3.35
CA GLN A 24 15.59 -17.41 -3.66
C GLN A 24 16.27 -18.22 -2.54
N GLY A 25 15.49 -18.85 -1.66
CA GLY A 25 15.96 -19.75 -0.61
C GLY A 25 16.66 -19.08 0.58
N LYS A 26 16.56 -17.75 0.74
CA LYS A 26 17.16 -17.04 1.88
C LYS A 26 16.27 -17.17 3.11
N TYR A 27 16.88 -17.41 4.26
CA TYR A 27 16.17 -17.49 5.54
C TYR A 27 15.97 -16.09 6.13
N CYS A 28 14.74 -15.58 6.05
CA CYS A 28 14.41 -14.20 6.38
C CYS A 28 13.53 -14.07 7.63
N ALA A 29 13.78 -13.03 8.43
CA ALA A 29 12.88 -12.58 9.48
C ALA A 29 12.42 -11.13 9.26
N ILE A 30 11.13 -10.87 9.48
CA ILE A 30 10.53 -9.54 9.50
C ILE A 30 10.20 -9.18 10.94
N VAL A 31 10.80 -8.09 11.45
CA VAL A 31 10.43 -7.49 12.74
C VAL A 31 9.40 -6.38 12.47
N SER A 32 8.20 -6.49 13.04
CA SER A 32 7.09 -5.56 12.74
C SER A 32 6.42 -5.03 14.00
N ALA A 33 6.40 -3.70 14.15
CA ALA A 33 5.90 -3.04 15.36
C ALA A 33 4.37 -3.16 15.56
N GLY A 34 3.62 -3.56 14.53
CA GLY A 34 2.17 -3.73 14.60
C GLY A 34 1.53 -3.73 13.21
N GLN A 35 0.30 -3.19 13.14
CA GLN A 35 -0.42 -2.98 11.89
C GLN A 35 0.27 -1.91 11.05
N ASN A 36 0.23 -2.08 9.72
CA ASN A 36 0.93 -1.20 8.79
C ASN A 36 -0.04 -0.30 7.99
N ALA A 37 0.52 0.62 7.21
CA ALA A 37 -0.23 1.60 6.43
C ALA A 37 -1.19 1.00 5.37
N LEU A 38 -1.07 -0.29 5.02
CA LEU A 38 -2.01 -0.92 4.09
C LEU A 38 -3.44 -0.92 4.64
N HIS A 39 -3.63 -0.89 5.97
CA HIS A 39 -4.96 -0.78 6.59
C HIS A 39 -5.65 0.56 6.31
N PHE A 40 -4.94 1.53 5.72
CA PHE A 40 -5.44 2.84 5.33
C PHE A 40 -5.47 3.01 3.80
N SER A 41 -5.08 1.97 3.05
CA SER A 41 -4.97 2.00 1.60
C SER A 41 -6.32 1.86 0.91
N SER A 42 -6.47 2.47 -0.26
CA SER A 42 -7.59 2.20 -1.17
C SER A 42 -7.54 0.80 -1.81
N GLY A 43 -6.52 0.00 -1.52
CA GLY A 43 -6.26 -1.30 -2.17
C GLY A 43 -5.58 -1.16 -3.54
N SER A 44 -5.75 -0.04 -4.23
CA SER A 44 -5.01 0.29 -5.46
C SER A 44 -3.59 0.78 -5.17
N LEU A 45 -2.70 0.58 -6.14
CA LEU A 45 -1.27 0.84 -6.07
C LEU A 45 -0.88 1.80 -7.20
N ASP A 46 -0.20 2.88 -6.85
CA ASP A 46 0.23 3.90 -7.81
C ASP A 46 1.73 3.75 -8.13
N LEU A 47 2.10 3.83 -9.42
CA LEU A 47 3.49 3.73 -9.90
C LEU A 47 4.12 5.11 -10.11
N LEU A 48 3.51 5.93 -10.95
CA LEU A 48 3.83 7.34 -11.17
C LEU A 48 2.65 7.98 -11.90
N THR A 49 1.98 8.94 -11.27
CA THR A 49 0.81 9.63 -11.86
C THR A 49 1.08 11.08 -12.20
N LYS A 50 2.12 11.68 -11.60
CA LYS A 50 2.61 13.03 -11.92
C LYS A 50 4.12 13.14 -11.76
N LEU A 51 4.74 14.01 -12.56
CA LEU A 51 6.11 14.46 -12.35
C LEU A 51 6.20 15.47 -11.19
N PRO A 52 7.41 15.74 -10.63
CA PRO A 52 7.60 16.71 -9.55
C PRO A 52 7.09 18.13 -9.85
N ASP A 53 7.09 18.52 -11.13
CA ASP A 53 6.57 19.80 -11.61
C ASP A 53 5.04 19.83 -11.78
N GLY A 54 4.35 18.72 -11.50
CA GLY A 54 2.90 18.59 -11.55
C GLY A 54 2.34 18.10 -12.89
N ARG A 55 3.16 17.90 -13.93
CA ARG A 55 2.71 17.32 -15.21
C ARG A 55 2.11 15.93 -14.98
N ALA A 56 0.93 15.68 -15.53
CA ALA A 56 0.27 14.37 -15.44
C ALA A 56 1.02 13.31 -16.27
N VAL A 57 1.01 12.07 -15.76
CA VAL A 57 1.67 10.92 -16.37
C VAL A 57 0.64 9.84 -16.67
N SER A 58 0.46 9.54 -17.96
CA SER A 58 -0.37 8.42 -18.44
C SER A 58 0.44 7.14 -18.62
N GLN A 59 1.70 7.25 -19.05
CA GLN A 59 2.63 6.13 -19.27
C GLN A 59 3.85 6.28 -18.33
N PRO A 60 3.85 5.61 -17.16
CA PRO A 60 4.90 5.75 -16.15
C PRO A 60 6.31 5.54 -16.68
N LEU A 61 6.53 4.51 -17.48
CA LEU A 61 7.86 4.12 -17.96
C LEU A 61 8.47 5.15 -18.91
N SER A 62 7.65 5.77 -19.75
CA SER A 62 8.07 6.82 -20.69
C SER A 62 8.44 8.12 -20.00
N ALA A 63 8.03 8.32 -18.74
CA ALA A 63 8.28 9.54 -17.98
C ALA A 63 9.54 9.47 -17.08
N LEU A 64 10.24 8.32 -17.05
CA LEU A 64 11.37 8.09 -16.13
C LEU A 64 12.58 8.97 -16.45
N ASP A 65 12.88 9.23 -17.73
CA ASP A 65 14.01 10.10 -18.10
C ASP A 65 13.77 11.54 -17.64
N ALA A 66 12.56 12.07 -17.89
CA ALA A 66 12.16 13.39 -17.41
C ALA A 66 12.13 13.46 -15.86
N LEU A 67 11.74 12.38 -15.20
CA LEU A 67 11.81 12.29 -13.73
C LEU A 67 13.25 12.35 -13.24
N ALA A 68 14.18 11.66 -13.90
CA ALA A 68 15.60 11.67 -13.54
C ALA A 68 16.24 13.05 -13.67
N GLU A 69 15.85 13.82 -14.70
CA GLU A 69 16.29 15.22 -14.86
C GLU A 69 15.74 16.13 -13.75
N LEU A 70 14.45 15.99 -13.42
CA LEU A 70 13.78 16.84 -12.42
C LEU A 70 14.12 16.48 -10.97
N ALA A 71 14.32 15.20 -10.69
CA ALA A 71 14.55 14.65 -9.36
C ALA A 71 15.59 13.51 -9.41
N PRO A 72 16.90 13.84 -9.48
CA PRO A 72 17.97 12.85 -9.46
C PRO A 72 18.00 12.01 -8.18
N GLU A 73 17.56 12.58 -7.06
CA GLU A 73 17.49 11.88 -5.76
C GLU A 73 16.28 10.94 -5.61
N HIS A 74 15.34 10.96 -6.56
CA HIS A 74 14.16 10.08 -6.52
C HIS A 74 14.60 8.60 -6.58
N PRO A 75 13.99 7.69 -5.78
CA PRO A 75 14.36 6.27 -5.79
C PRO A 75 14.38 5.62 -7.18
N TYR A 76 13.40 5.94 -8.03
CA TYR A 76 13.38 5.51 -9.45
C TYR A 76 14.61 5.95 -10.24
N SER A 77 15.04 7.20 -10.08
CA SER A 77 16.22 7.77 -10.74
C SER A 77 17.50 7.06 -10.28
N LYS A 78 17.62 6.77 -8.97
CA LYS A 78 18.75 6.02 -8.41
C LYS A 78 18.83 4.58 -8.91
N MET A 79 17.68 3.89 -9.03
CA MET A 79 17.63 2.48 -9.43
C MET A 79 17.78 2.26 -10.95
N GLY A 80 17.30 3.19 -11.79
CA GLY A 80 17.44 3.18 -13.25
C GLY A 80 16.73 2.04 -14.02
N ARG A 81 16.19 1.01 -13.34
CA ARG A 81 15.62 -0.20 -13.96
C ARG A 81 14.15 -0.45 -13.59
N VAL A 82 13.40 0.63 -13.39
CA VAL A 82 12.03 0.59 -12.84
C VAL A 82 11.07 -0.26 -13.68
N GLY A 83 11.19 -0.27 -15.01
CA GLY A 83 10.31 -1.06 -15.89
C GLY A 83 10.32 -2.56 -15.60
N ALA A 84 11.52 -3.16 -15.51
CA ALA A 84 11.66 -4.58 -15.18
C ALA A 84 11.18 -4.89 -13.75
N LEU A 85 11.49 -4.00 -12.80
CA LEU A 85 11.07 -4.15 -11.40
C LEU A 85 9.55 -4.06 -11.25
N ALA A 86 8.89 -3.19 -12.02
CA ALA A 86 7.44 -3.04 -12.00
C ALA A 86 6.74 -4.29 -12.55
N GLN A 87 7.25 -4.86 -13.65
CA GLN A 87 6.74 -6.13 -14.20
C GLN A 87 6.92 -7.31 -13.25
N GLU A 88 8.07 -7.39 -12.56
CA GLU A 88 8.28 -8.42 -11.54
C GLU A 88 7.38 -8.19 -10.33
N ALA A 89 7.09 -6.94 -9.95
CA ALA A 89 6.14 -6.63 -8.89
C ALA A 89 4.72 -7.07 -9.23
N GLU A 90 4.25 -6.83 -10.45
CA GLU A 90 2.96 -7.37 -10.95
C GLU A 90 2.93 -8.90 -10.84
N SER A 91 3.99 -9.55 -11.31
CA SER A 91 4.11 -11.01 -11.28
C SER A 91 4.13 -11.56 -9.85
N LEU A 92 4.84 -10.89 -8.93
CA LEU A 92 4.89 -11.28 -7.51
C LEU A 92 3.52 -11.14 -6.85
N LEU A 93 2.81 -10.03 -7.08
CA LEU A 93 1.46 -9.82 -6.56
C LEU A 93 0.49 -10.90 -7.07
N GLN A 94 0.60 -11.28 -8.35
CA GLN A 94 -0.16 -12.39 -8.92
C GLN A 94 0.18 -13.73 -8.25
N ARG A 95 1.46 -14.02 -7.98
CA ARG A 95 1.88 -15.23 -7.23
C ARG A 95 1.37 -15.25 -5.78
N CYS A 96 1.03 -14.08 -5.22
CA CYS A 96 0.36 -13.97 -3.92
C CYS A 96 -1.15 -14.23 -3.98
N GLY A 97 -1.71 -14.53 -5.17
CA GLY A 97 -3.14 -14.78 -5.35
C GLY A 97 -3.99 -13.52 -5.49
N LEU A 98 -3.37 -12.35 -5.70
CA LEU A 98 -4.08 -11.08 -5.84
C LEU A 98 -4.57 -10.91 -7.28
N LYS A 99 -5.87 -10.68 -7.43
CA LYS A 99 -6.49 -10.33 -8.72
C LYS A 99 -6.46 -8.82 -8.90
N LEU A 100 -5.45 -8.33 -9.61
CA LEU A 100 -5.27 -6.91 -9.91
C LEU A 100 -5.48 -6.65 -11.40
N VAL A 101 -5.98 -5.45 -11.72
CA VAL A 101 -6.18 -4.93 -13.07
C VAL A 101 -5.23 -3.75 -13.28
N GLY A 102 -4.66 -3.64 -14.48
CA GLY A 102 -3.71 -2.60 -14.86
C GLY A 102 -2.35 -3.17 -15.26
N SER A 103 -1.44 -2.30 -15.71
CA SER A 103 -0.05 -2.67 -16.02
C SER A 103 0.85 -1.43 -16.00
N ALA A 104 2.15 -1.62 -15.85
CA ALA A 104 3.13 -0.53 -15.80
C ALA A 104 3.21 0.26 -17.11
N ALA A 105 2.66 -0.28 -18.21
CA ALA A 105 2.68 0.36 -19.52
C ALA A 105 1.80 1.62 -19.58
N LYS A 106 0.62 1.59 -18.96
CA LYS A 106 -0.33 2.72 -18.97
C LYS A 106 -1.17 2.70 -17.69
N ASN A 107 -1.25 3.85 -17.03
CA ASN A 107 -2.16 4.06 -15.91
C ASN A 107 -3.62 3.99 -16.37
N HIS A 108 -4.50 3.57 -15.47
CA HIS A 108 -5.95 3.63 -15.62
C HIS A 108 -6.57 4.53 -14.54
N LEU A 109 -7.87 4.79 -14.65
CA LEU A 109 -8.63 5.52 -13.63
C LEU A 109 -9.31 4.52 -12.69
N ARG A 110 -9.23 4.76 -11.38
CA ARG A 110 -10.07 4.11 -10.38
C ARG A 110 -11.10 5.09 -9.83
N LEU A 111 -12.31 4.63 -9.58
CA LEU A 111 -13.31 5.42 -8.87
C LEU A 111 -12.94 5.51 -7.38
N THR A 112 -13.06 6.71 -6.82
CA THR A 112 -12.82 6.96 -5.40
C THR A 112 -14.11 6.86 -4.59
N PRO A 113 -14.02 6.74 -3.25
CA PRO A 113 -15.19 6.75 -2.37
C PRO A 113 -15.98 8.08 -2.36
N LEU A 114 -15.46 9.11 -3.04
CA LEU A 114 -16.13 10.39 -3.27
C LEU A 114 -16.75 10.47 -4.67
N GLY A 115 -16.72 9.41 -5.46
CA GLY A 115 -17.24 9.36 -6.83
C GLY A 115 -16.38 10.06 -7.90
N SER A 116 -15.25 10.67 -7.52
CA SER A 116 -14.25 11.18 -8.47
C SER A 116 -13.31 10.07 -8.96
N CYS A 117 -12.71 10.23 -10.14
CA CYS A 117 -11.72 9.30 -10.69
C CYS A 117 -10.27 9.72 -10.38
N ARG A 118 -9.40 8.76 -10.08
CA ARG A 118 -7.95 9.00 -9.88
C ARG A 118 -7.11 8.04 -10.72
N SER A 119 -6.05 8.58 -11.33
CA SER A 119 -5.03 7.81 -12.05
C SER A 119 -4.30 6.84 -11.10
N THR A 120 -4.01 5.63 -11.57
CA THR A 120 -3.39 4.56 -10.79
C THR A 120 -2.74 3.53 -11.69
N TRP A 121 -1.89 2.68 -11.11
CA TRP A 121 -1.18 1.62 -11.84
C TRP A 121 -1.90 0.28 -11.73
N LEU A 122 -2.23 -0.16 -10.52
CA LEU A 122 -2.92 -1.43 -10.28
C LEU A 122 -4.12 -1.21 -9.35
N SER A 123 -5.25 -1.82 -9.67
CA SER A 123 -6.43 -1.84 -8.81
C SER A 123 -6.90 -3.26 -8.56
N PRO A 124 -7.39 -3.60 -7.35
CA PRO A 124 -8.16 -4.81 -7.15
C PRO A 124 -9.28 -4.93 -8.18
N ALA A 125 -9.50 -6.13 -8.73
CA ALA A 125 -10.56 -6.40 -9.70
C ALA A 125 -11.98 -6.14 -9.17
N ASP A 126 -12.10 -5.98 -7.85
CA ASP A 126 -13.34 -5.63 -7.15
C ASP A 126 -13.58 -4.10 -7.09
N ILE A 127 -12.65 -3.26 -7.53
CA ILE A 127 -12.81 -1.80 -7.62
C ILE A 127 -13.18 -1.43 -9.06
N PRO A 128 -14.16 -0.53 -9.27
CA PRO A 128 -14.51 -0.08 -10.61
C PRO A 128 -13.40 0.79 -11.21
N VAL A 129 -13.00 0.45 -12.44
CA VAL A 129 -11.93 1.11 -13.19
C VAL A 129 -12.39 1.56 -14.58
N ALA A 130 -11.77 2.61 -15.10
CA ALA A 130 -12.03 3.16 -16.43
C ALA A 130 -10.71 3.45 -17.16
N PRO A 131 -10.71 3.46 -18.51
CA PRO A 131 -9.56 3.95 -19.27
C PRO A 131 -9.29 5.43 -19.00
N LEU A 132 -8.05 5.87 -19.22
CA LEU A 132 -7.61 7.22 -18.82
C LEU A 132 -8.15 8.36 -19.70
N GLU A 133 -8.47 8.05 -20.96
CA GLU A 133 -8.82 9.01 -22.01
C GLU A 133 -10.20 8.71 -22.64
N GLU A 134 -10.95 7.79 -22.02
CA GLU A 134 -12.26 7.36 -22.53
C GLU A 134 -13.36 7.69 -21.50
N PRO A 135 -14.62 7.82 -21.95
CA PRO A 135 -15.76 7.94 -21.04
C PRO A 135 -15.83 6.77 -20.05
N LEU A 136 -16.52 6.99 -18.94
CA LEU A 136 -16.79 5.92 -17.99
C LEU A 136 -17.55 4.78 -18.69
N PRO A 137 -17.18 3.50 -18.45
CA PRO A 137 -17.77 2.38 -19.19
C PRO A 137 -19.16 1.98 -18.69
N TRP A 138 -19.65 2.63 -17.63
CA TRP A 138 -20.97 2.42 -17.04
C TRP A 138 -21.89 3.63 -17.29
N GLN A 139 -23.12 3.33 -17.67
CA GLN A 139 -24.18 4.29 -17.94
C GLN A 139 -25.21 4.35 -16.80
N LYS A 140 -25.56 3.21 -16.18
CA LYS A 140 -26.63 3.12 -15.17
C LYS A 140 -26.20 2.44 -13.87
N VAL A 141 -25.95 3.21 -12.83
CA VAL A 141 -25.31 2.71 -11.61
C VAL A 141 -26.19 2.91 -10.38
N ALA A 142 -26.43 1.85 -9.60
CA ALA A 142 -26.99 1.97 -8.26
C ALA A 142 -25.85 2.07 -7.24
N VAL A 143 -25.75 3.19 -6.53
CA VAL A 143 -24.84 3.34 -5.39
C VAL A 143 -25.60 3.02 -4.11
N ILE A 144 -25.32 1.87 -3.51
CA ILE A 144 -26.06 1.38 -2.36
C ILE A 144 -25.17 1.43 -1.13
N GLY A 145 -25.53 2.30 -0.18
CA GLY A 145 -24.94 2.35 1.14
C GLY A 145 -25.56 1.33 2.09
N ILE A 146 -24.99 1.23 3.30
CA ILE A 146 -25.56 0.43 4.39
C ILE A 146 -26.18 1.40 5.39
N GLU A 147 -27.45 1.20 5.76
CA GLU A 147 -28.13 2.09 6.69
C GLU A 147 -27.37 2.16 8.03
N GLY A 148 -27.08 3.40 8.47
CA GLY A 148 -26.30 3.69 9.69
C GLY A 148 -24.78 3.66 9.50
N PHE A 149 -24.26 3.32 8.31
CA PHE A 149 -22.83 3.23 8.07
C PHE A 149 -22.25 4.57 7.63
N LEU A 150 -21.53 5.24 8.52
CA LEU A 150 -21.09 6.63 8.34
C LEU A 150 -19.88 6.79 7.41
N ASP A 151 -19.11 5.72 7.19
CA ASP A 151 -17.85 5.76 6.44
C ASP A 151 -18.06 5.73 4.91
N PHE A 152 -19.31 5.72 4.43
CA PHE A 152 -19.66 5.71 3.02
C PHE A 152 -20.94 6.52 2.75
N GLN A 153 -20.85 7.48 1.82
CA GLN A 153 -21.96 8.38 1.50
C GLN A 153 -22.46 8.15 0.06
N PRO A 154 -23.49 7.32 -0.16
CA PRO A 154 -23.91 6.91 -1.49
C PRO A 154 -24.40 8.09 -2.34
N GLN A 155 -25.04 9.09 -1.74
CA GLN A 155 -25.53 10.27 -2.45
C GLN A 155 -24.39 11.12 -3.02
N MET A 156 -23.27 11.24 -2.30
CA MET A 156 -22.10 11.99 -2.78
C MET A 156 -21.47 11.32 -4.00
N VAL A 157 -21.37 9.99 -3.96
CA VAL A 157 -20.84 9.20 -5.07
C VAL A 157 -21.78 9.29 -6.28
N ALA A 158 -23.09 9.12 -6.08
CA ALA A 158 -24.08 9.21 -7.14
C ALA A 158 -24.10 10.61 -7.79
N SER A 159 -24.09 11.68 -6.99
CA SER A 159 -24.00 13.06 -7.50
C SER A 159 -22.73 13.28 -8.34
N SER A 160 -21.58 12.80 -7.88
CA SER A 160 -20.32 12.94 -8.62
C SER A 160 -20.30 12.13 -9.92
N LEU A 161 -20.97 10.97 -9.95
CA LEU A 161 -21.15 10.18 -11.16
C LEU A 161 -22.12 10.85 -12.15
N GLN A 162 -23.19 11.48 -11.66
CA GLN A 162 -24.11 12.29 -12.48
C GLN A 162 -23.40 13.48 -13.13
N ASP A 163 -22.52 14.16 -12.39
CA ASP A 163 -21.67 15.24 -12.94
C ASP A 163 -20.73 14.74 -14.06
N GLN A 164 -20.42 13.45 -14.07
CA GLN A 164 -19.62 12.77 -15.10
C GLN A 164 -20.47 12.12 -16.21
N GLY A 165 -21.78 12.35 -16.23
CA GLY A 165 -22.70 11.87 -17.28
C GLY A 165 -23.24 10.46 -17.08
N VAL A 166 -23.12 9.88 -15.88
CA VAL A 166 -23.68 8.57 -15.53
C VAL A 166 -25.06 8.74 -14.89
N ASP A 167 -26.05 7.97 -15.33
CA ASP A 167 -27.36 7.86 -14.68
C ASP A 167 -27.19 7.04 -13.38
N ALA A 168 -26.89 7.74 -12.29
CA ALA A 168 -26.64 7.12 -10.99
C ALA A 168 -27.79 7.38 -10.01
N THR A 169 -28.18 6.34 -9.27
CA THR A 169 -29.10 6.43 -8.13
C THR A 169 -28.37 6.15 -6.82
N SER A 170 -28.93 6.60 -5.71
CA SER A 170 -28.39 6.34 -4.36
C SER A 170 -29.48 5.83 -3.44
N ASP A 171 -29.21 4.73 -2.74
CA ASP A 171 -30.10 4.13 -1.77
C ASP A 171 -29.31 3.57 -0.58
N TYR A 172 -30.03 3.15 0.47
CA TYR A 172 -29.46 2.39 1.58
C TYR A 172 -30.15 1.03 1.69
N LEU A 173 -29.34 -0.02 1.81
CA LEU A 173 -29.84 -1.33 2.18
C LEU A 173 -30.14 -1.37 3.67
N HIS A 174 -31.27 -1.98 4.00
CA HIS A 174 -31.65 -2.34 5.37
C HIS A 174 -31.62 -3.86 5.50
N LEU A 175 -30.74 -4.36 6.38
CA LEU A 175 -30.62 -5.79 6.66
C LEU A 175 -30.71 -6.02 8.17
N PRO A 176 -31.74 -6.73 8.68
CA PRO A 176 -31.92 -6.94 10.13
C PRO A 176 -30.73 -7.64 10.81
N ALA A 177 -29.95 -8.44 10.06
CA ALA A 177 -28.73 -9.07 10.56
C ALA A 177 -27.68 -8.05 11.06
N LEU A 178 -27.75 -6.80 10.61
CA LEU A 178 -26.84 -5.73 11.00
C LEU A 178 -27.33 -4.91 12.19
N ASP A 179 -28.58 -5.07 12.63
CA ASP A 179 -29.21 -4.21 13.65
C ASP A 179 -28.41 -4.19 14.97
N ARG A 180 -28.04 -5.37 15.47
CA ARG A 180 -27.24 -5.50 16.70
C ARG A 180 -25.89 -4.79 16.59
N LEU A 181 -25.28 -4.79 15.41
CA LEU A 181 -24.00 -4.10 15.21
C LEU A 181 -24.23 -2.58 15.13
N ARG A 182 -25.36 -2.15 14.53
CA ARG A 182 -25.75 -0.74 14.39
C ARG A 182 -26.01 -0.07 15.74
N ASP A 183 -26.50 -0.83 16.74
CA ASP A 183 -26.69 -0.35 18.11
C ASP A 183 -25.39 0.13 18.79
N ASN A 184 -24.22 -0.25 18.25
CA ASN A 184 -22.93 0.26 18.69
C ASN A 184 -22.19 0.96 17.54
N PRO A 185 -22.30 2.30 17.43
CA PRO A 185 -21.65 3.08 16.38
C PRO A 185 -20.11 2.94 16.33
N SER A 186 -19.47 2.54 17.43
CA SER A 186 -18.02 2.28 17.45
C SER A 186 -17.63 0.96 16.78
N GLU A 187 -18.54 -0.02 16.80
CA GLU A 187 -18.35 -1.34 16.20
C GLU A 187 -18.95 -1.44 14.78
N PHE A 188 -19.78 -0.48 14.36
CA PHE A 188 -20.32 -0.39 13.01
C PHE A 188 -19.25 0.11 12.01
N ARG A 189 -18.25 -0.74 11.77
CA ARG A 189 -17.09 -0.53 10.90
C ARG A 189 -17.06 -1.59 9.80
N ALA A 190 -16.43 -1.27 8.67
CA ALA A 190 -16.40 -2.12 7.47
C ALA A 190 -16.02 -3.58 7.77
N VAL A 191 -14.99 -3.80 8.60
CA VAL A 191 -14.51 -5.14 8.98
C VAL A 191 -15.56 -5.94 9.77
N ASN A 192 -16.26 -5.30 10.71
CA ASN A 192 -17.28 -5.98 11.51
C ASN A 192 -18.56 -6.22 10.71
N ILE A 193 -18.92 -5.29 9.82
CA ILE A 193 -20.02 -5.48 8.87
C ILE A 193 -19.71 -6.68 7.97
N ALA A 194 -18.49 -6.77 7.42
CA ALA A 194 -18.07 -7.88 6.57
C ALA A 194 -18.16 -9.23 7.27
N ARG A 195 -17.76 -9.31 8.55
CA ARG A 195 -17.92 -10.55 9.35
C ARG A 195 -19.36 -11.04 9.44
N VAL A 196 -20.34 -10.13 9.39
CA VAL A 196 -21.76 -10.49 9.37
C VAL A 196 -22.21 -10.81 7.95
N LEU A 197 -21.89 -9.96 6.97
CA LEU A 197 -22.34 -10.13 5.59
C LEU A 197 -21.75 -11.37 4.91
N ASP A 198 -20.55 -11.79 5.30
CA ASP A 198 -19.88 -12.97 4.74
C ASP A 198 -20.48 -14.31 5.24
N LEU A 199 -21.39 -14.28 6.22
CA LEU A 199 -22.05 -15.48 6.72
C LEU A 199 -23.04 -16.03 5.67
N PRO A 200 -23.00 -17.35 5.34
CA PRO A 200 -23.83 -17.93 4.29
C PRO A 200 -25.34 -17.67 4.44
N GLN A 201 -25.86 -17.63 5.68
CA GLN A 201 -27.27 -17.35 5.94
C GLN A 201 -27.72 -15.95 5.52
N ASN A 202 -26.79 -15.00 5.35
CA ASN A 202 -27.10 -13.62 4.99
C ASN A 202 -27.05 -13.37 3.48
N LEU A 203 -26.57 -14.35 2.69
CA LEU A 203 -26.43 -14.22 1.24
C LEU A 203 -27.77 -13.92 0.55
N GLN A 204 -28.79 -14.76 0.77
CA GLN A 204 -30.08 -14.62 0.09
C GLN A 204 -30.81 -13.32 0.49
N PRO A 205 -30.96 -12.98 1.80
CA PRO A 205 -31.57 -11.71 2.19
C PRO A 205 -30.85 -10.48 1.62
N LEU A 206 -29.51 -10.49 1.57
CA LEU A 206 -28.74 -9.41 0.97
C LEU A 206 -28.98 -9.32 -0.54
N ALA A 207 -28.98 -10.46 -1.25
CA ALA A 207 -29.21 -10.50 -2.68
C ALA A 207 -30.61 -9.99 -3.07
N ASP A 208 -31.64 -10.37 -2.31
CA ASP A 208 -33.02 -9.93 -2.53
C ASP A 208 -33.14 -8.40 -2.39
N GLU A 209 -32.55 -7.84 -1.33
CA GLU A 209 -32.59 -6.40 -1.06
C GLU A 209 -31.81 -5.60 -2.12
N LEU A 210 -30.62 -6.06 -2.51
CA LEU A 210 -29.85 -5.42 -3.58
C LEU A 210 -30.57 -5.49 -4.93
N SER A 211 -31.25 -6.59 -5.23
CA SER A 211 -32.04 -6.73 -6.46
C SER A 211 -33.22 -5.75 -6.49
N ARG A 212 -33.88 -5.55 -5.35
CA ARG A 212 -34.96 -4.56 -5.20
C ARG A 212 -34.47 -3.13 -5.44
N LEU A 213 -33.36 -2.76 -4.81
CA LEU A 213 -32.79 -1.41 -4.87
C LEU A 213 -32.15 -1.06 -6.21
N SER A 214 -31.72 -2.07 -6.98
CA SER A 214 -31.00 -1.86 -8.24
C SER A 214 -31.80 -2.21 -9.50
N SER A 215 -33.13 -2.29 -9.41
CA SER A 215 -34.00 -2.83 -10.49
C SER A 215 -33.73 -2.24 -11.89
N THR A 216 -33.44 -0.94 -11.98
CA THR A 216 -33.19 -0.20 -13.25
C THR A 216 -31.72 -0.03 -13.60
N SER A 217 -30.80 -0.43 -12.70
CA SER A 217 -29.35 -0.23 -12.85
C SER A 217 -28.69 -1.45 -13.48
N GLU A 218 -27.63 -1.22 -14.24
CA GLU A 218 -26.82 -2.30 -14.84
C GLU A 218 -25.73 -2.78 -13.89
N MET A 219 -25.37 -1.97 -12.89
CA MET A 219 -24.25 -2.20 -12.00
C MET A 219 -24.56 -1.66 -10.59
N ILE A 220 -24.02 -2.34 -9.58
CA ILE A 220 -24.13 -1.94 -8.18
C ILE A 220 -22.74 -1.53 -7.65
N LEU A 221 -22.67 -0.37 -7.01
CA LEU A 221 -21.54 0.05 -6.20
C LEU A 221 -21.90 -0.08 -4.72
N LEU A 222 -21.09 -0.84 -3.98
CA LEU A 222 -21.23 -1.02 -2.53
C LEU A 222 -20.00 -0.47 -1.80
N PRO A 223 -20.13 -0.08 -0.52
CA PRO A 223 -18.96 0.05 0.33
C PRO A 223 -18.23 -1.30 0.44
N ALA A 224 -16.90 -1.26 0.55
CA ALA A 224 -16.05 -2.44 0.71
C ALA A 224 -16.21 -3.09 2.10
N CYS A 225 -17.38 -3.71 2.32
CA CYS A 225 -17.81 -4.35 3.56
C CYS A 225 -18.17 -5.83 3.34
N ILE A 226 -17.65 -6.47 2.30
CA ILE A 226 -17.93 -7.88 1.94
C ILE A 226 -16.63 -8.52 1.45
N GLY A 227 -16.42 -9.79 1.79
CA GLY A 227 -15.25 -10.56 1.42
C GLY A 227 -14.04 -10.19 2.24
N LEU A 228 -14.14 -10.28 3.58
CA LEU A 228 -13.09 -9.86 4.51
C LEU A 228 -11.79 -10.62 4.29
N ASP A 229 -11.85 -11.95 4.27
CA ASP A 229 -10.67 -12.81 4.17
C ASP A 229 -10.45 -13.32 2.72
N GLU A 230 -11.52 -13.43 1.91
CA GLU A 230 -11.46 -13.99 0.56
C GLU A 230 -12.54 -13.38 -0.37
N SER A 231 -12.42 -13.60 -1.69
CA SER A 231 -13.40 -13.06 -2.66
C SER A 231 -14.70 -13.86 -2.75
N ALA A 232 -14.73 -15.09 -2.20
CA ALA A 232 -15.85 -16.02 -2.39
C ALA A 232 -17.22 -15.46 -1.94
N PRO A 233 -17.37 -14.74 -0.81
CA PRO A 233 -18.64 -14.12 -0.44
C PRO A 233 -19.15 -13.10 -1.48
N LEU A 234 -18.26 -12.27 -2.02
CA LEU A 234 -18.62 -11.29 -3.06
C LEU A 234 -18.97 -11.97 -4.38
N ASP A 235 -18.23 -13.02 -4.76
CA ASP A 235 -18.50 -13.79 -5.97
C ASP A 235 -19.85 -14.52 -5.89
N ALA A 236 -20.19 -15.07 -4.72
CA ALA A 236 -21.51 -15.67 -4.45
C ALA A 236 -22.63 -14.63 -4.53
N LEU A 237 -22.41 -13.43 -3.99
CA LEU A 237 -23.39 -12.34 -4.05
C LEU A 237 -23.62 -11.85 -5.48
N ARG A 238 -22.57 -11.71 -6.28
CA ARG A 238 -22.67 -11.39 -7.71
C ARG A 238 -23.51 -12.42 -8.46
N ALA A 239 -23.28 -13.71 -8.17
CA ALA A 239 -24.05 -14.81 -8.79
C ALA A 239 -25.52 -14.79 -8.38
N ALA A 240 -25.83 -14.50 -7.11
CA ALA A 240 -27.20 -14.45 -6.61
C ALA A 240 -28.00 -13.25 -7.15
N VAL A 241 -27.38 -12.08 -7.27
CA VAL A 241 -28.03 -10.85 -7.80
C VAL A 241 -28.09 -10.86 -9.33
N GLY A 242 -27.16 -11.54 -10.00
CA GLY A 242 -27.11 -11.62 -11.46
C GLY A 242 -26.64 -10.32 -12.14
N LYS A 243 -25.96 -9.43 -11.41
CA LYS A 243 -25.43 -8.15 -11.90
C LYS A 243 -23.98 -7.94 -11.45
N PRO A 244 -23.18 -7.13 -12.19
CA PRO A 244 -21.90 -6.63 -11.71
C PRO A 244 -22.06 -5.89 -10.36
N ILE A 245 -21.29 -6.33 -9.36
CA ILE A 245 -21.14 -5.64 -8.07
C ILE A 245 -19.67 -5.29 -7.91
N GLN A 246 -19.39 -4.00 -7.69
CA GLN A 246 -18.06 -3.50 -7.39
C GLN A 246 -18.06 -2.77 -6.04
N LEU A 247 -16.90 -2.74 -5.43
CA LEU A 247 -16.66 -2.21 -4.10
C LEU A 247 -15.89 -0.89 -4.18
N LEU A 248 -16.40 0.11 -3.47
CA LEU A 248 -15.67 1.34 -3.20
C LEU A 248 -15.00 1.25 -1.83
N PRO A 249 -13.72 1.64 -1.71
CA PRO A 249 -13.05 1.70 -0.42
C PRO A 249 -13.83 2.54 0.60
N THR A 250 -13.70 2.24 1.89
CA THR A 250 -14.30 3.01 2.98
C THR A 250 -13.22 3.74 3.77
N LEU A 251 -13.62 4.54 4.75
CA LEU A 251 -12.66 5.01 5.76
C LEU A 251 -11.99 3.82 6.47
N PRO A 252 -10.77 4.01 7.00
CA PRO A 252 -10.05 2.97 7.72
C PRO A 252 -10.86 2.36 8.88
N PRO A 253 -10.74 1.05 9.15
CA PRO A 253 -9.83 0.10 8.48
C PRO A 253 -10.30 -0.33 7.09
N SER A 254 -9.37 -0.36 6.13
CA SER A 254 -9.62 -0.76 4.75
C SER A 254 -9.59 -2.28 4.59
N LEU A 255 -10.73 -2.87 4.25
CA LEU A 255 -10.87 -4.29 3.93
C LEU A 255 -9.97 -4.68 2.74
N LEU A 256 -9.94 -3.86 1.68
CA LEU A 256 -9.14 -4.12 0.48
C LEU A 256 -7.63 -4.10 0.78
N GLY A 257 -7.19 -3.15 1.61
CA GLY A 257 -5.80 -3.06 2.03
C GLY A 257 -5.39 -4.18 3.00
N MET A 258 -6.32 -4.63 3.86
CA MET A 258 -6.11 -5.80 4.73
C MET A 258 -5.93 -7.08 3.92
N ARG A 259 -6.76 -7.33 2.90
CA ARG A 259 -6.62 -8.48 2.00
C ARG A 259 -5.25 -8.50 1.31
N LEU A 260 -4.82 -7.35 0.80
CA LEU A 260 -3.49 -7.19 0.20
C LEU A 260 -2.37 -7.55 1.20
N HIS A 261 -2.46 -7.05 2.43
CA HIS A 261 -1.49 -7.38 3.48
C HIS A 261 -1.51 -8.89 3.80
N GLN A 262 -2.69 -9.46 4.04
CA GLN A 262 -2.85 -10.87 4.41
C GLN A 262 -2.27 -11.79 3.34
N ALA A 263 -2.56 -11.54 2.06
CA ALA A 263 -2.04 -12.33 0.95
C ALA A 263 -0.50 -12.34 0.90
N LEU A 264 0.12 -11.15 1.01
CA LEU A 264 1.58 -11.02 1.06
C LEU A 264 2.19 -11.72 2.28
N ARG A 265 1.57 -11.54 3.46
CA ARG A 265 2.03 -12.17 4.71
C ARG A 265 1.93 -13.69 4.63
N GLN A 266 0.81 -14.23 4.16
CA GLN A 266 0.61 -15.66 3.98
C GLN A 266 1.64 -16.23 3.01
N ARG A 267 1.87 -15.59 1.87
CA ARG A 267 2.89 -16.01 0.89
C ARG A 267 4.29 -16.05 1.52
N PHE A 268 4.68 -15.01 2.25
CA PHE A 268 5.98 -14.97 2.93
C PHE A 268 6.14 -16.12 3.94
N GLN A 269 5.10 -16.40 4.73
CA GLN A 269 5.12 -17.49 5.71
C GLN A 269 5.12 -18.88 5.05
N GLN A 270 4.40 -19.06 3.95
CA GLN A 270 4.42 -20.30 3.14
C GLN A 270 5.80 -20.60 2.57
N LEU A 271 6.60 -19.57 2.30
CA LEU A 271 8.00 -19.69 1.85
C LEU A 271 8.98 -19.92 3.01
N GLY A 272 8.51 -20.10 4.25
CA GLY A 272 9.35 -20.33 5.43
C GLY A 272 9.85 -19.06 6.13
N GLY A 273 9.39 -17.88 5.70
CA GLY A 273 9.71 -16.61 6.33
C GLY A 273 9.11 -16.46 7.72
N ILE A 274 9.86 -15.87 8.65
CA ILE A 274 9.41 -15.62 10.03
C ILE A 274 8.94 -14.17 10.17
N VAL A 275 7.75 -13.97 10.71
CA VAL A 275 7.25 -12.64 11.09
C VAL A 275 7.19 -12.56 12.61
N MET A 276 7.79 -11.52 13.18
CA MET A 276 7.75 -11.18 14.61
C MET A 276 6.80 -9.97 14.80
N PRO A 277 5.47 -10.22 14.92
CA PRO A 277 4.49 -9.15 15.06
C PRO A 277 4.54 -8.55 16.47
N GLY A 278 4.26 -7.25 16.57
CA GLY A 278 4.28 -6.53 17.85
C GLY A 278 5.70 -6.38 18.43
N ASP A 279 6.74 -6.51 17.61
CA ASP A 279 8.13 -6.29 18.00
C ASP A 279 8.74 -5.12 17.22
N ALA A 280 9.65 -4.38 17.83
CA ALA A 280 10.28 -3.22 17.22
C ALA A 280 11.78 -3.27 17.46
N VAL A 281 12.58 -3.05 16.42
CA VAL A 281 14.02 -2.85 16.58
C VAL A 281 14.24 -1.49 17.23
N LEU A 282 14.97 -1.48 18.34
CA LEU A 282 15.22 -0.28 19.15
C LEU A 282 16.61 0.30 18.91
N ARG A 283 17.59 -0.56 18.63
CA ARG A 283 18.98 -0.15 18.38
C ARG A 283 19.72 -1.19 17.56
N ALA A 284 20.78 -0.74 16.90
CA ALA A 284 21.74 -1.58 16.21
C ALA A 284 23.13 -1.47 16.85
N GLU A 285 23.89 -2.57 16.84
CA GLU A 285 25.30 -2.60 17.20
C GLU A 285 26.15 -2.61 15.93
N LEU A 286 27.16 -1.73 15.91
CA LEU A 286 28.07 -1.58 14.77
C LEU A 286 29.50 -1.89 15.19
N VAL A 287 30.21 -2.60 14.32
CA VAL A 287 31.66 -2.77 14.39
C VAL A 287 32.21 -2.27 13.06
N GLY A 288 32.91 -1.13 13.09
CA GLY A 288 33.27 -0.41 11.87
C GLY A 288 32.03 0.05 11.11
N ASN A 289 31.96 -0.26 9.81
CA ASN A 289 30.88 0.14 8.91
C ASN A 289 29.79 -0.92 8.72
N ARG A 290 29.71 -1.90 9.64
CA ARG A 290 28.86 -3.09 9.52
C ARG A 290 28.03 -3.31 10.78
N ILE A 291 26.75 -3.63 10.59
CA ILE A 291 25.84 -4.03 11.68
C ILE A 291 26.12 -5.48 12.07
N THR A 292 26.36 -5.73 13.36
CA THR A 292 26.65 -7.06 13.91
C THR A 292 25.48 -7.64 14.72
N GLY A 293 24.57 -6.79 15.21
CA GLY A 293 23.40 -7.21 15.96
C GLY A 293 22.30 -6.14 15.99
N LEU A 294 21.05 -6.59 15.94
CA LEU A 294 19.85 -5.76 16.14
C LEU A 294 19.18 -6.17 17.45
N TYR A 295 18.79 -5.19 18.26
CA TYR A 295 18.14 -5.43 19.54
C TYR A 295 16.70 -4.94 19.45
N SER A 296 15.76 -5.82 19.78
CA SER A 296 14.34 -5.53 19.68
C SER A 296 13.66 -5.51 21.04
N ARG A 297 12.52 -4.83 21.10
CA ARG A 297 11.72 -4.67 22.33
C ARG A 297 11.41 -6.00 23.00
N ASN A 298 11.05 -7.03 22.23
CA ASN A 298 10.60 -8.30 22.79
C ASN A 298 11.74 -9.29 23.08
N HIS A 299 12.96 -9.02 22.59
CA HIS A 299 14.13 -9.88 22.78
C HIS A 299 15.18 -9.31 23.75
N GLY A 300 14.97 -8.09 24.28
CA GLY A 300 15.82 -7.48 25.29
C GLY A 300 17.30 -7.45 24.86
N ASP A 301 18.16 -8.09 25.63
CA ASP A 301 19.61 -8.15 25.39
C ASP A 301 20.05 -9.28 24.45
N ILE A 302 19.12 -10.07 23.91
CA ILE A 302 19.44 -11.15 22.96
C ILE A 302 19.43 -10.57 21.54
N PRO A 303 20.58 -10.43 20.86
CA PRO A 303 20.63 -9.83 19.54
C PRO A 303 20.05 -10.76 18.47
N LEU A 304 19.29 -10.17 17.54
CA LEU A 304 18.97 -10.73 16.25
C LEU A 304 20.18 -10.49 15.32
N ARG A 305 20.68 -11.55 14.68
CA ARG A 305 21.87 -11.47 13.82
C ARG A 305 21.55 -11.93 12.41
N ALA A 306 22.05 -11.17 11.42
CA ALA A 306 21.94 -11.52 10.01
C ALA A 306 23.16 -11.08 9.21
N ALA A 307 23.35 -11.67 8.03
CA ALA A 307 24.39 -11.25 7.11
C ALA A 307 24.04 -9.90 6.47
N GLN A 308 22.75 -9.70 6.15
CA GLN A 308 22.20 -8.49 5.55
C GLN A 308 21.00 -7.97 6.35
N MET A 309 20.82 -6.65 6.33
CA MET A 309 19.70 -5.96 6.97
C MET A 309 19.00 -5.07 5.95
N VAL A 310 17.67 -4.97 6.09
CA VAL A 310 16.84 -4.12 5.25
C VAL A 310 15.96 -3.24 6.13
N LEU A 311 16.11 -1.93 6.01
CA LEU A 311 15.26 -0.93 6.66
C LEU A 311 14.04 -0.65 5.79
N ALA A 312 12.87 -1.08 6.25
CA ALA A 312 11.56 -0.91 5.62
C ALA A 312 10.53 -0.36 6.64
N SER A 313 11.01 0.49 7.57
CA SER A 313 10.28 0.94 8.77
C SER A 313 9.13 1.91 8.47
N GLY A 314 9.03 2.39 7.24
CA GLY A 314 8.05 3.39 6.82
C GLY A 314 8.46 4.81 7.24
N SER A 315 7.70 5.81 6.78
CA SER A 315 7.95 7.21 7.11
C SER A 315 7.39 7.59 8.50
N PHE A 316 7.05 8.86 8.70
CA PHE A 316 6.49 9.42 9.94
C PHE A 316 5.31 8.63 10.51
N PHE A 317 4.36 8.21 9.66
CA PHE A 317 3.16 7.48 10.11
C PHE A 317 3.50 6.16 10.83
N SER A 318 4.60 5.52 10.45
CA SER A 318 5.04 4.22 11.02
C SER A 318 6.15 4.37 12.04
N ASN A 319 6.49 5.60 12.44
CA ASN A 319 7.61 5.94 13.32
C ASN A 319 8.98 5.46 12.80
N GLY A 320 9.13 5.20 11.51
CA GLY A 320 10.45 4.95 10.91
C GLY A 320 11.24 6.23 10.68
N LEU A 321 10.56 7.38 10.67
CA LEU A 321 11.15 8.71 10.84
C LEU A 321 10.46 9.41 11.99
N VAL A 322 11.22 10.16 12.78
CA VAL A 322 10.71 10.95 13.90
C VAL A 322 11.07 12.42 13.67
N ALA A 323 10.10 13.31 13.87
CA ALA A 323 10.31 14.75 13.81
C ALA A 323 10.16 15.38 15.20
N THR A 324 11.18 16.09 15.65
CA THR A 324 11.09 17.01 16.80
C THR A 324 10.89 18.45 16.33
N PHE A 325 10.93 19.41 17.24
CA PHE A 325 10.95 20.83 16.86
C PHE A 325 12.25 21.21 16.14
N GLU A 326 13.35 20.55 16.45
CA GLU A 326 14.69 20.88 16.00
C GLU A 326 15.14 20.11 14.76
N HIS A 327 14.75 18.84 14.62
CA HIS A 327 15.29 17.97 13.56
C HIS A 327 14.37 16.79 13.21
N VAL A 328 14.66 16.15 12.07
CA VAL A 328 14.08 14.86 11.65
C VAL A 328 15.18 13.81 11.66
N TYR A 329 14.93 12.64 12.22
CA TYR A 329 15.92 11.57 12.35
C TYR A 329 15.31 10.17 12.17
N GLU A 330 16.16 9.20 11.85
CA GLU A 330 15.84 7.76 11.88
C GLU A 330 16.23 7.20 13.26
N PRO A 331 15.29 6.56 13.99
CA PRO A 331 15.47 6.32 15.43
C PRO A 331 16.38 5.14 15.81
N ILE A 332 16.79 4.27 14.89
CA ILE A 332 17.55 3.05 15.23
C ILE A 332 19.06 3.29 15.15
N LEU A 333 19.50 4.02 14.13
CA LEU A 333 20.90 4.14 13.72
C LEU A 333 21.38 5.59 13.58
N ASP A 334 20.46 6.57 13.63
CA ASP A 334 20.74 7.97 13.36
C ASP A 334 21.40 8.14 11.96
N LEU A 335 20.69 7.65 10.95
CA LEU A 335 21.12 7.67 9.55
C LEU A 335 21.02 9.07 8.95
N ASP A 336 21.78 9.32 7.88
CA ASP A 336 21.74 10.60 7.18
C ASP A 336 20.37 10.81 6.55
N ILE A 337 19.71 11.93 6.88
CA ILE A 337 18.37 12.25 6.39
C ILE A 337 18.45 13.30 5.28
N LEU A 338 17.86 12.99 4.13
CA LEU A 338 17.52 13.99 3.12
C LEU A 338 16.37 14.84 3.67
N SER A 339 16.66 16.08 4.07
CA SER A 339 15.68 17.01 4.62
C SER A 339 16.09 18.46 4.33
N LEU A 340 15.22 19.41 4.68
CA LEU A 340 15.53 20.83 4.63
C LEU A 340 16.08 21.32 5.99
N PRO A 341 17.11 22.17 6.02
CA PRO A 341 17.77 22.57 7.26
C PRO A 341 16.89 23.46 8.14
N ASN A 342 16.03 24.30 7.55
CA ASN A 342 15.20 25.23 8.29
C ASN A 342 13.81 24.66 8.55
N ARG A 343 13.39 24.63 9.81
CA ARG A 343 12.07 24.13 10.25
C ARG A 343 10.90 24.83 9.56
N ALA A 344 11.02 26.12 9.27
CA ALA A 344 9.98 26.91 8.60
C ALA A 344 9.70 26.43 7.16
N ASP A 345 10.68 25.78 6.52
CA ASP A 345 10.57 25.32 5.14
C ASP A 345 10.01 23.89 5.02
N TRP A 346 9.78 23.19 6.14
CA TRP A 346 9.31 21.79 6.13
C TRP A 346 7.87 21.65 5.60
N SER A 347 7.06 22.68 5.74
CA SER A 347 5.64 22.67 5.38
C SER A 347 5.23 23.96 4.68
N ARG A 348 4.23 23.87 3.81
CA ARG A 348 3.57 25.04 3.19
C ARG A 348 2.29 25.36 3.95
N SER A 349 1.89 26.63 3.96
CA SER A 349 0.64 27.08 4.59
C SER A 349 -0.60 26.52 3.89
N ASN A 350 -0.56 26.37 2.57
CA ASN A 350 -1.61 25.69 1.82
C ASN A 350 -1.51 24.18 2.05
N MET A 351 -2.45 23.60 2.81
CA MET A 351 -2.51 22.17 3.12
C MET A 351 -2.57 21.28 1.86
N PHE A 352 -3.17 21.76 0.77
CA PHE A 352 -3.33 21.01 -0.47
C PHE A 352 -2.16 21.16 -1.45
N ALA A 353 -1.21 22.06 -1.15
CA ALA A 353 0.01 22.17 -1.93
C ALA A 353 0.95 20.99 -1.61
N PRO A 354 1.85 20.60 -2.53
CA PRO A 354 2.91 19.64 -2.25
C PRO A 354 3.70 20.05 -1.01
N GLN A 355 3.83 19.13 -0.07
CA GLN A 355 4.45 19.41 1.23
C GLN A 355 5.90 18.93 1.24
N PRO A 356 6.89 19.81 1.50
CA PRO A 356 8.30 19.44 1.46
C PRO A 356 8.66 18.25 2.36
N TYR A 357 8.07 18.15 3.55
CA TYR A 357 8.34 17.05 4.48
C TYR A 357 8.00 15.66 3.91
N LEU A 358 7.12 15.56 2.90
CA LEU A 358 6.79 14.28 2.29
C LEU A 358 7.96 13.68 1.49
N GLN A 359 8.95 14.51 1.13
CA GLN A 359 10.19 14.08 0.47
C GLN A 359 11.29 13.72 1.46
N PHE A 360 11.08 13.93 2.75
CA PHE A 360 12.10 13.63 3.74
C PHE A 360 12.23 12.14 3.96
N GLY A 361 13.47 11.68 4.11
CA GLY A 361 13.76 10.28 4.38
C GLY A 361 15.24 9.97 4.38
N VAL A 362 15.56 8.71 4.61
CA VAL A 362 16.95 8.24 4.70
C VAL A 362 17.63 8.40 3.35
N ASN A 363 18.82 9.01 3.38
CA ASN A 363 19.68 9.17 2.23
C ASN A 363 20.43 7.86 1.94
N THR A 364 20.64 7.60 0.66
CA THR A 364 21.22 6.36 0.18
C THR A 364 22.13 6.59 -1.02
N ASP A 365 23.06 5.65 -1.23
CA ASP A 365 23.79 5.55 -2.50
C ASP A 365 22.89 4.99 -3.64
N ASN A 366 23.44 4.85 -4.84
CA ASN A 366 22.71 4.31 -6.00
C ASN A 366 22.39 2.80 -5.88
N ARG A 367 22.84 2.13 -4.81
CA ARG A 367 22.50 0.75 -4.47
C ARG A 367 21.49 0.69 -3.32
N LEU A 368 20.92 1.82 -2.93
CA LEU A 368 20.01 1.97 -1.80
C LEU A 368 20.62 1.51 -0.46
N ARG A 369 21.94 1.60 -0.30
CA ARG A 369 22.59 1.39 1.00
C ARG A 369 22.47 2.65 1.84
N ALA A 370 22.13 2.48 3.11
CA ALA A 370 21.93 3.59 4.04
C ALA A 370 23.23 4.37 4.24
N LEU A 371 23.16 5.70 4.17
CA LEU A 371 24.30 6.56 4.50
C LEU A 371 24.29 6.92 5.99
N ARG A 372 25.48 6.93 6.59
CA ARG A 372 25.73 7.43 7.93
C ARG A 372 27.05 8.20 7.95
N GLY A 373 27.00 9.49 8.25
CA GLY A 373 28.17 10.37 8.17
C GLY A 373 28.76 10.43 6.76
N GLY A 374 27.92 10.33 5.72
CA GLY A 374 28.29 10.31 4.30
C GLY A 374 28.81 8.97 3.79
N ILE A 375 28.91 7.95 4.63
CA ILE A 375 29.44 6.63 4.27
C ILE A 375 28.30 5.60 4.21
N ALA A 376 28.23 4.85 3.12
CA ALA A 376 27.25 3.78 2.95
C ALA A 376 27.59 2.58 3.83
N LEU A 377 26.67 2.15 4.70
CA LEU A 377 26.83 0.95 5.52
C LEU A 377 26.94 -0.32 4.65
N ASP A 378 27.79 -1.26 5.07
CA ASP A 378 28.16 -2.43 4.25
C ASP A 378 27.01 -3.42 4.06
N ASN A 379 26.11 -3.50 5.04
CA ASN A 379 25.06 -4.52 5.10
C ASN A 379 23.68 -3.99 5.50
N LEU A 380 23.42 -2.69 5.27
CA LEU A 380 22.11 -2.09 5.48
C LEU A 380 21.59 -1.45 4.20
N HIS A 381 20.51 -1.99 3.67
CA HIS A 381 19.75 -1.42 2.57
C HIS A 381 18.46 -0.75 3.06
N VAL A 382 17.96 0.21 2.31
CA VAL A 382 16.76 1.00 2.65
C VAL A 382 15.74 0.87 1.53
N ILE A 383 14.48 0.58 1.87
CA ILE A 383 13.41 0.37 0.89
C ILE A 383 12.09 0.99 1.34
N GLY A 384 11.24 1.29 0.36
CA GLY A 384 9.90 1.83 0.57
C GLY A 384 9.87 3.19 1.22
N ALA A 385 8.83 3.45 2.02
CA ALA A 385 8.46 4.79 2.44
C ALA A 385 9.45 5.54 3.33
N VAL A 386 10.50 4.88 3.83
CA VAL A 386 11.56 5.53 4.61
C VAL A 386 12.63 6.17 3.71
N LEU A 387 12.67 5.83 2.41
CA LEU A 387 13.58 6.47 1.45
C LEU A 387 13.22 7.96 1.27
N GLY A 388 14.25 8.82 1.18
CA GLY A 388 14.07 10.23 0.83
C GLY A 388 13.94 10.47 -0.69
N GLY A 389 13.59 11.70 -1.05
CA GLY A 389 13.72 12.22 -2.42
C GLY A 389 12.47 12.10 -3.30
N TYR A 390 11.30 11.79 -2.74
CA TYR A 390 10.07 11.67 -3.51
C TYR A 390 8.81 12.05 -2.72
N ASP A 391 7.79 12.57 -3.39
CA ASP A 391 6.49 12.88 -2.74
C ASP A 391 5.47 11.79 -3.14
N PRO A 392 5.14 10.83 -2.25
CA PRO A 392 4.26 9.72 -2.57
C PRO A 392 2.85 10.16 -2.98
N LEU A 393 2.36 11.30 -2.47
CA LEU A 393 1.00 11.78 -2.70
C LEU A 393 0.90 12.62 -3.95
N GLN A 394 1.80 13.60 -4.12
CA GLN A 394 1.79 14.48 -5.28
C GLN A 394 2.15 13.73 -6.57
N GLN A 395 3.17 12.86 -6.50
CA GLN A 395 3.67 12.14 -7.67
C GLN A 395 2.90 10.83 -7.92
N GLY A 396 2.13 10.35 -6.93
CA GLY A 396 1.39 9.08 -7.02
C GLY A 396 2.31 7.90 -7.29
N CYS A 397 3.34 7.73 -6.46
CA CYS A 397 4.36 6.69 -6.64
C CYS A 397 4.67 5.89 -5.38
N GLY A 398 3.95 6.11 -4.26
CA GLY A 398 4.29 5.50 -2.97
C GLY A 398 4.31 3.97 -2.96
N ALA A 399 3.35 3.33 -3.63
CA ALA A 399 3.30 1.88 -3.74
C ALA A 399 4.36 1.35 -4.72
N GLY A 400 4.54 2.01 -5.86
CA GLY A 400 5.57 1.67 -6.84
C GLY A 400 6.98 1.76 -6.25
N VAL A 401 7.31 2.82 -5.51
CA VAL A 401 8.59 2.94 -4.78
C VAL A 401 8.75 1.80 -3.79
N SER A 402 7.69 1.47 -3.03
CA SER A 402 7.72 0.35 -2.07
C SER A 402 8.02 -1.00 -2.73
N LEU A 403 7.37 -1.32 -3.84
CA LEU A 403 7.53 -2.59 -4.54
C LEU A 403 8.86 -2.68 -5.28
N THR A 404 9.21 -1.66 -6.04
CA THR A 404 10.39 -1.68 -6.91
C THR A 404 11.69 -1.58 -6.13
N SER A 405 11.77 -0.75 -5.08
CA SER A 405 12.96 -0.71 -4.20
C SER A 405 13.17 -2.02 -3.44
N ALA A 406 12.08 -2.67 -3.01
CA ALA A 406 12.14 -3.98 -2.37
C ALA A 406 12.75 -5.05 -3.28
N LEU A 407 12.27 -5.13 -4.53
CA LEU A 407 12.78 -6.08 -5.52
C LEU A 407 14.23 -5.78 -5.90
N PHE A 408 14.56 -4.51 -6.11
CA PHE A 408 15.91 -4.08 -6.46
C PHE A 408 16.93 -4.46 -5.40
N VAL A 409 16.62 -4.21 -4.12
CA VAL A 409 17.50 -4.58 -3.00
C VAL A 409 17.56 -6.09 -2.82
N ALA A 410 16.44 -6.81 -2.99
CA ALA A 410 16.44 -8.26 -2.90
C ALA A 410 17.39 -8.89 -3.94
N GLU A 411 17.37 -8.45 -5.19
CA GLU A 411 18.29 -8.90 -6.24
C GLU A 411 19.76 -8.66 -5.88
N GLN A 412 20.08 -7.49 -5.31
CA GLN A 412 21.44 -7.17 -4.88
C GLN A 412 21.91 -8.06 -3.75
N ILE A 413 21.05 -8.29 -2.75
CA ILE A 413 21.36 -9.16 -1.61
C ILE A 413 21.60 -10.59 -2.09
N VAL A 414 20.77 -11.12 -2.99
CA VAL A 414 20.96 -12.47 -3.55
C VAL A 414 22.30 -12.55 -4.28
N SER A 415 22.58 -11.59 -5.16
CA SER A 415 23.84 -11.55 -5.92
C SER A 415 25.06 -11.47 -5.00
N ALA A 416 25.02 -10.65 -3.94
CA ALA A 416 26.12 -10.51 -3.00
C ALA A 416 26.35 -11.80 -2.17
N MET A 417 25.28 -12.51 -1.82
CA MET A 417 25.37 -13.75 -1.03
C MET A 417 25.80 -14.96 -1.86
N GLU A 418 25.51 -14.99 -3.16
CA GLU A 418 25.99 -16.05 -4.07
C GLU A 418 27.51 -15.98 -4.30
N VAL A 419 28.09 -14.78 -4.31
CA VAL A 419 29.54 -14.57 -4.49
C VAL A 419 30.36 -14.96 -3.24
N THR A 420 29.70 -15.16 -2.09
CA THR A 420 30.37 -15.45 -0.81
C THR A 420 30.42 -16.95 -0.48
N LEU A 421 29.82 -17.80 -1.33
CA LEU A 421 29.92 -19.27 -1.28
C LEU A 421 31.00 -19.75 -2.24
#